data_AF-A0A0H5PYY9-F1
#
_entry.id   AF-A0A0H5PYY9-F1
#
_cell.length_a   1.000
_cell.length_b   1.000
_cell.length_c   1.000
_cell.angle_alpha   90.00
_cell.angle_beta   90.00
_cell.angle_gamma   90.00
#
_symmetry.space_group_name_H-M   'P 1'
#
loop_
_entity.id
_entity.type
_entity.pdbx_description
1 polymer ?
#
loop_
_entity_poly.entity_id
_entity_poly.type
_entity_poly.pdbx_seq_one_letter_code
_entity_poly.pdbx_strand_id
1 'polypeptide(L)'
;MKQETISKAKAAQLFAENAVLFGRADGVPEQAATELFGSAAVDFAKRQQNAGLTFNGYGIGDYTAWYLTEYGFYIAATYRNVERIREGDGWNE
;
A
#
# COMPACT_ATOMS: atom_id res chain seq x y z
N MET A 1 -6.11 11.59 18.73
CA MET A 1 -7.24 10.96 18.01
C MET A 1 -6.79 9.56 17.61
N LYS A 2 -7.50 8.50 18.01
CA LYS A 2 -7.24 7.16 17.43
C LYS A 2 -7.49 7.28 15.94
N GLN A 3 -6.49 7.03 15.10
CA GLN A 3 -6.74 6.94 13.66
C GLN A 3 -7.58 5.68 13.44
N GLU A 4 -8.78 5.83 12.88
CA GLU A 4 -9.68 4.71 12.61
C GLU A 4 -9.09 3.75 11.57
N THR A 5 -9.54 2.50 11.57
CA THR A 5 -9.16 1.54 10.54
C THR A 5 -9.68 1.99 9.16
N ILE A 6 -8.96 1.60 8.12
CA ILE A 6 -9.23 1.93 6.72
C ILE A 6 -10.16 0.85 6.15
N SER A 7 -11.40 1.24 5.85
CA SER A 7 -12.33 0.34 5.15
C SER A 7 -11.87 0.07 3.71
N LYS A 8 -12.38 -1.00 3.10
CA LYS A 8 -12.11 -1.29 1.68
C LYS A 8 -12.52 -0.12 0.77
N ALA A 9 -13.67 0.50 1.03
CA ALA A 9 -14.14 1.65 0.25
C ALA A 9 -13.17 2.84 0.36
N LYS A 10 -12.66 3.13 1.57
CA LYS A 10 -11.68 4.20 1.75
C LYS A 10 -10.33 3.86 1.11
N ALA A 11 -9.89 2.61 1.20
CA ALA A 11 -8.68 2.17 0.53
C ALA A 11 -8.81 2.30 -1.01
N ALA A 12 -9.95 1.91 -1.59
CA ALA A 12 -10.22 2.07 -3.01
C ALA A 12 -10.21 3.54 -3.45
N GLN A 13 -10.82 4.42 -2.64
CA GLN A 13 -10.79 5.86 -2.89
C GLN A 13 -9.34 6.40 -2.85
N LEU A 14 -8.58 6.06 -1.81
CA LEU A 14 -7.18 6.50 -1.70
C LEU A 14 -6.33 5.98 -2.86
N PHE A 15 -6.58 4.75 -3.32
CA PHE A 15 -5.92 4.23 -4.51
C PHE A 15 -6.26 5.08 -5.73
N ALA A 16 -7.54 5.32 -6.01
CA ALA A 16 -7.97 6.12 -7.16
C ALA A 16 -7.44 7.56 -7.13
N GLU A 17 -7.29 8.16 -5.94
CA GLU A 17 -6.74 9.51 -5.76
C GLU A 17 -5.22 9.60 -5.99
N ASN A 18 -4.48 8.50 -5.81
CA ASN A 18 -3.00 8.50 -5.82
C ASN A 18 -2.39 7.63 -6.93
N ALA A 19 -3.21 6.83 -7.62
CA ALA A 19 -2.75 5.95 -8.66
C ALA A 19 -2.44 6.73 -9.95
N VAL A 20 -1.43 6.27 -10.66
CA VAL A 20 -1.05 6.74 -11.98
C VAL A 20 -0.93 5.55 -12.93
N LEU A 21 -1.03 5.83 -14.22
CA LEU A 21 -0.96 4.80 -15.25
C LEU A 21 0.48 4.31 -15.46
N PHE A 22 0.70 3.00 -15.29
CA PHE A 22 1.92 2.30 -15.66
C PHE A 22 1.64 1.30 -16.78
N GLY A 23 1.90 1.72 -18.02
CA GLY A 23 1.61 0.93 -19.22
C GLY A 23 0.11 0.71 -19.42
N ARG A 24 -0.42 -0.41 -18.88
CA ARG A 24 -1.85 -0.77 -18.95
C ARG A 24 -2.51 -0.94 -17.58
N ALA A 25 -1.78 -0.72 -16.51
CA ALA A 25 -2.24 -0.95 -15.14
C ALA A 25 -2.05 0.31 -14.32
N ASP A 26 -3.04 0.64 -13.51
CA ASP A 26 -2.90 1.70 -12.52
C ASP A 26 -2.09 1.18 -11.33
N GLY A 27 -1.27 2.07 -10.77
CA GLY A 27 -0.46 1.78 -9.60
C GLY A 27 -0.13 3.03 -8.83
N VAL A 28 0.07 2.89 -7.52
CA VAL A 28 0.48 4.01 -6.66
C VAL A 28 2.00 3.98 -6.53
N PRO A 29 2.71 5.07 -6.88
CA PRO A 29 4.16 5.16 -6.70
C PRO A 29 4.58 4.81 -5.27
N GLU A 30 5.71 4.12 -5.11
CA GLU A 30 6.19 3.61 -3.81
C GLU A 30 6.29 4.71 -2.76
N GLN A 31 6.76 5.90 -3.15
CA GLN A 31 6.87 7.05 -2.25
C GLN A 31 5.49 7.51 -1.76
N ALA A 32 4.50 7.66 -2.65
CA ALA A 32 3.15 8.07 -2.26
C ALA A 32 2.47 7.03 -1.34
N ALA A 33 2.65 5.74 -1.63
CA ALA A 33 2.18 4.67 -0.74
C ALA A 33 2.88 4.71 0.63
N THR A 34 4.17 5.06 0.67
CA THR A 34 4.94 5.23 1.90
C THR A 34 4.48 6.45 2.70
N GLU A 35 4.08 7.53 2.06
CA GLU A 35 3.51 8.69 2.76
C GLU A 35 2.14 8.38 3.38
N LEU A 36 1.31 7.58 2.69
CA LEU A 36 0.00 7.16 3.18
C LEU A 36 0.07 6.13 4.31
N PHE A 37 0.95 5.14 4.18
CA PHE A 37 0.97 3.94 5.02
C PHE A 37 2.31 3.69 5.70
N GLY A 38 3.34 4.49 5.53
CA GLY A 38 4.68 4.27 6.06
C GLY A 38 5.42 3.07 5.43
N SER A 39 6.74 3.08 5.60
CA SER A 39 7.65 2.12 4.96
C SER A 39 7.38 0.68 5.38
N ALA A 40 7.11 0.43 6.66
CA ALA A 40 6.87 -0.93 7.16
C ALA A 40 5.71 -1.65 6.45
N ALA A 41 4.62 -0.93 6.17
CA ALA A 41 3.45 -1.44 5.47
C ALA A 41 3.75 -1.73 3.99
N VAL A 42 4.46 -0.81 3.33
CA VAL A 42 4.86 -0.94 1.91
C VAL A 42 5.85 -2.10 1.75
N ASP A 43 6.86 -2.19 2.61
CA ASP A 43 7.80 -3.29 2.60
C ASP A 43 7.10 -4.62 2.87
N PHE A 44 6.10 -4.66 3.77
CA PHE A 44 5.33 -5.87 3.99
C PHE A 44 4.55 -6.31 2.74
N ALA A 45 3.95 -5.37 2.01
CA ALA A 45 3.27 -5.66 0.75
C ALA A 45 4.22 -6.17 -0.35
N LYS A 46 5.43 -5.59 -0.44
CA LYS A 46 6.50 -6.01 -1.38
C LYS A 46 7.01 -7.42 -1.11
N ARG A 47 7.02 -7.84 0.16
CA ARG A 47 7.49 -9.15 0.63
C ARG A 47 6.54 -10.30 0.34
N GLN A 48 5.26 -10.02 0.08
CA GLN A 48 4.31 -11.06 -0.32
C GLN A 48 4.83 -11.69 -1.61
N GLN A 49 5.03 -13.02 -1.62
CA GLN A 49 5.78 -13.76 -2.65
C GLN A 49 5.10 -13.83 -4.04
N ASN A 50 4.47 -12.74 -4.47
CA ASN A 50 3.75 -12.59 -5.73
C ASN A 50 4.29 -11.36 -6.48
N ALA A 51 5.53 -11.44 -6.95
CA ALA A 51 6.15 -10.40 -7.76
C ALA A 51 5.28 -10.08 -9.00
N GLY A 52 5.09 -8.80 -9.30
CA GLY A 52 4.21 -8.33 -10.36
C GLY A 52 2.72 -8.24 -9.98
N LEU A 53 2.28 -8.93 -8.92
CA LEU A 53 0.90 -8.86 -8.44
C LEU A 53 0.70 -7.78 -7.37
N THR A 54 1.65 -7.61 -6.44
CA THR A 54 1.57 -6.61 -5.36
C THR A 54 2.43 -5.38 -5.63
N PHE A 55 3.60 -5.59 -6.22
CA PHE A 55 4.60 -4.57 -6.48
C PHE A 55 5.22 -4.82 -7.85
N ASN A 56 5.46 -3.75 -8.58
CA ASN A 56 6.07 -3.80 -9.89
C ASN A 56 6.85 -2.52 -10.20
N GLY A 57 7.63 -2.55 -11.28
CA GLY A 57 8.41 -1.42 -11.76
C GLY A 57 8.13 -1.16 -13.25
N TYR A 58 8.08 0.11 -13.62
CA TYR A 58 8.02 0.52 -15.02
C TYR A 58 9.25 1.33 -15.37
N GLY A 59 10.08 0.77 -16.27
CA GLY A 59 11.32 1.38 -16.72
C GLY A 59 11.14 2.22 -17.98
N ILE A 60 11.82 3.36 -18.05
CA ILE A 60 11.93 4.20 -19.26
C ILE A 60 13.36 4.22 -19.84
N GLY A 61 14.21 3.30 -19.38
CA GLY A 61 15.63 3.22 -19.74
C GLY A 61 16.51 3.39 -18.51
N ASP A 62 16.98 4.61 -18.27
CA ASP A 62 17.87 4.98 -17.16
C ASP A 62 17.16 5.08 -15.79
N TYR A 63 15.82 5.08 -15.80
CA TYR A 63 15.01 5.18 -14.60
C TYR A 63 13.91 4.11 -14.56
N THR A 64 13.64 3.57 -13.37
CA THR A 64 12.50 2.70 -13.07
C THR A 64 11.65 3.34 -11.98
N ALA A 65 10.38 3.59 -12.28
CA ALA A 65 9.38 3.97 -11.30
C ALA A 65 8.82 2.71 -10.64
N TRP A 66 9.02 2.57 -9.33
CA TRP A 66 8.46 1.48 -8.54
C TRP A 66 7.10 1.85 -7.96
N TYR A 67 6.17 0.90 -7.95
CA TYR A 67 4.80 1.14 -7.54
C TYR A 67 4.14 -0.10 -6.93
N LEU A 68 3.16 0.15 -6.04
CA LEU A 68 2.22 -0.87 -5.63
C LEU A 68 1.06 -0.93 -6.62
N THR A 69 0.65 -2.15 -6.97
CA THR A 69 -0.63 -2.38 -7.64
C THR A 69 -1.77 -2.09 -6.67
N GLU A 70 -3.02 -2.06 -7.15
CA GLU A 70 -4.20 -1.99 -6.26
C GLU A 70 -4.16 -3.07 -5.18
N TYR A 71 -3.78 -4.30 -5.54
CA TYR A 71 -3.68 -5.40 -4.60
C TYR A 71 -2.59 -5.16 -3.54
N GLY A 72 -1.39 -4.73 -3.94
CA GLY A 72 -0.33 -4.40 -2.98
C GLY A 72 -0.70 -3.22 -2.09
N PHE A 73 -1.38 -2.23 -2.64
CA PHE A 73 -1.88 -1.07 -1.90
C PHE A 73 -2.88 -1.47 -0.81
N TYR A 74 -3.80 -2.39 -1.10
CA TYR A 74 -4.71 -2.95 -0.09
C TYR A 74 -4.00 -3.76 0.98
N ILE A 75 -2.91 -4.45 0.65
CA ILE A 75 -2.09 -5.14 1.67
C ILE A 75 -1.42 -4.13 2.60
N ALA A 76 -0.89 -3.02 2.08
CA ALA A 76 -0.31 -1.96 2.91
C ALA A 76 -1.37 -1.30 3.81
N ALA A 77 -2.57 -1.00 3.28
CA ALA A 77 -3.69 -0.50 4.09
C ALA A 77 -4.11 -1.52 5.18
N THR A 78 -4.13 -2.81 4.83
CA THR A 78 -4.45 -3.90 5.76
C THR A 78 -3.42 -4.00 6.88
N TYR A 79 -2.13 -3.88 6.56
CA TYR A 79 -1.06 -3.86 7.56
C TYR A 79 -1.32 -2.77 8.61
N ARG A 80 -1.68 -1.56 8.18
CA ARG A 80 -2.04 -0.47 9.10
C ARG A 80 -3.28 -0.74 9.92
N ASN A 81 -4.28 -1.41 9.35
CA ASN A 81 -5.44 -1.84 10.11
C ASN A 81 -5.05 -2.81 11.22
N VAL A 82 -4.21 -3.80 10.92
CA VAL A 82 -3.75 -4.80 11.89
C VAL A 82 -2.90 -4.15 12.98
N GLU A 83 -2.00 -3.22 12.64
CA GLU A 83 -1.25 -2.46 13.65
C GLU A 83 -2.16 -1.67 14.58
N ARG A 84 -3.15 -0.97 14.03
CA ARG A 84 -4.12 -0.19 14.82
C ARG A 84 -4.98 -1.08 15.71
N ILE A 85 -5.37 -2.25 15.23
CA ILE A 85 -6.10 -3.25 16.04
C ILE A 85 -5.19 -3.71 17.18
N ARG A 86 -3.93 -4.09 16.89
CA ARG A 86 -2.96 -4.49 17.93
C ARG A 86 -2.73 -3.41 18.99
N GLU A 87 -2.69 -2.14 18.60
CA GLU A 87 -2.49 -1.00 19.50
C GLU A 87 -3.78 -0.58 20.22
N GLY A 88 -4.93 -0.80 19.60
CA GLY A 88 -6.26 -0.53 20.15
C GLY A 88 -6.73 -1.61 21.12
N ASP A 89 -6.34 -2.86 20.86
CA ASP A 89 -6.50 -4.05 21.69
C ASP A 89 -5.23 -4.23 22.53
N GLY A 90 -4.92 -3.22 23.36
CA GLY A 90 -4.05 -3.44 24.51
C GLY A 90 -4.66 -4.56 25.34
N TRP A 91 -4.21 -5.79 25.10
CA TRP A 91 -4.46 -6.94 25.95
C TRP A 91 -3.98 -6.55 27.34
N ASN A 92 -4.92 -6.15 28.18
CA ASN A 92 -4.75 -6.22 29.63
C ASN A 92 -4.74 -7.72 29.94
N GLU A 93 -3.54 -8.30 30.01
CA GLU A 93 -3.30 -9.49 30.83
C GLU A 93 -3.18 -9.08 32.30
#